data_AF-A0A0A9WXL7-F1
#
_entry.id   AF-A0A0A9WXL7-F1
#
_cell.length_a   1.000
_cell.length_b   1.000
_cell.length_c   1.000
_cell.angle_alpha   90.00
_cell.angle_beta   90.00
_cell.angle_gamma   90.00
#
_symmetry.space_group_name_H-M   'P 1'
#
loop_
_entity.id
_entity.type
_entity.pdbx_description
1 polymer ?
#
loop_
_entity_poly.entity_id
_entity_poly.type
_entity_poly.pdbx_seq_one_letter_code
_entity_poly.pdbx_strand_id
1 'polypeptide(L)'
;LVPSDGMESKLTSCCYIVLQALVLVTSSPETDFGCRLQCPLQNRTQDILYEVGCGADCKISQCLKGCSLWEKALEASCQAVCNGTQELLPPKELYCVMGCNDALNRYLQNLKEELGNPSAPALVADTLTATSLKLEWDRNRFPDLTAVIQWALAAEEAMEEEELQQQQTTWQYAGNQSWDSPGQVLVGGLRPYTNYRFRVTLLAQESELTSSEPSLVIGTLPAGLPSSPPSLLRAAATDPTRVSASWSPGIAPNGPILSYVVAIDELPRGYKAHKDIPATEKKEFYIFQSLLPSKNYTVSVAMRNAVGVGPPATTVVTTPPLSHIKGLEKTILILGAHHSVFSQAADMLDEPVVMYRTKERIRGVAVHIRKGLLFVSDSTGRILVTSSRDG
;
A
#
# COMPACT_ATOMS: atom_id res chain seq x y z
N LEU A 1 12.90 12.57 8.79
CA LEU A 1 12.19 13.71 9.44
C LEU A 1 12.22 14.87 8.45
N VAL A 2 11.24 14.90 7.55
CA VAL A 2 11.01 15.99 6.60
C VAL A 2 9.63 16.55 6.97
N PRO A 3 9.45 17.87 7.10
CA PRO A 3 8.25 18.43 7.70
C PRO A 3 7.06 18.30 6.74
N SER A 4 5.92 17.89 7.29
CA SER A 4 4.60 18.02 6.68
C SER A 4 4.14 19.47 6.86
N ASP A 5 4.22 20.27 5.82
CA ASP A 5 3.54 21.56 5.78
C ASP A 5 3.10 21.85 4.34
N GLY A 6 1.82 22.23 4.18
CA GLY A 6 1.29 22.80 2.95
C GLY A 6 0.25 21.96 2.21
N MET A 7 -0.79 21.49 2.89
CA MET A 7 -2.02 20.99 2.25
C MET A 7 -3.25 21.75 2.76
N GLU A 8 -3.20 23.07 2.75
CA GLU A 8 -4.36 23.93 3.06
C GLU A 8 -4.49 25.17 2.16
N SER A 9 -3.66 25.34 1.12
CA SER A 9 -3.63 26.59 0.33
C SER A 9 -3.81 26.44 -1.18
N LYS A 10 -4.38 25.32 -1.67
CA LYS A 10 -4.67 25.13 -3.10
C LYS A 10 -6.12 24.77 -3.44
N LEU A 11 -7.06 25.08 -2.56
CA LEU A 11 -8.49 25.18 -2.88
C LEU A 11 -8.92 26.62 -3.20
N THR A 12 -8.05 27.61 -2.96
CA THR A 12 -8.35 29.04 -3.10
C THR A 12 -8.23 29.60 -4.53
N SER A 13 -8.02 28.74 -5.54
CA SER A 13 -7.96 29.14 -6.96
C SER A 13 -9.04 28.46 -7.80
N CYS A 14 -10.21 28.20 -7.21
CA CYS A 14 -11.46 27.90 -7.93
C CYS A 14 -12.55 28.94 -7.69
N CYS A 15 -12.18 30.15 -7.24
CA CYS A 15 -13.12 31.23 -6.93
C CYS A 15 -13.62 32.01 -8.17
N TYR A 16 -13.81 31.33 -9.31
CA TYR A 16 -14.34 31.97 -10.52
C TYR A 16 -15.22 31.05 -11.37
N ILE A 17 -16.08 30.24 -10.74
CA ILE A 17 -17.35 29.80 -11.35
C ILE A 17 -18.42 29.79 -10.26
N VAL A 18 -18.81 30.98 -9.81
CA VAL A 18 -20.09 31.18 -9.12
C VAL A 18 -21.06 31.74 -10.16
N LEU A 19 -22.34 31.34 -10.06
CA LEU A 19 -23.49 31.66 -10.92
C LEU A 19 -23.73 30.71 -12.11
N GLN A 20 -24.35 29.56 -11.84
CA GLN A 20 -25.80 29.36 -12.03
C GLN A 20 -26.14 27.90 -11.72
N ALA A 21 -26.50 27.62 -10.46
CA ALA A 21 -27.26 26.42 -10.10
C ALA A 21 -28.64 26.89 -9.63
N LEU A 22 -29.38 27.51 -10.55
CA LEU A 22 -30.78 27.85 -10.36
C LEU A 22 -31.61 26.80 -11.09
N VAL A 23 -32.58 26.23 -10.37
CA VAL A 23 -33.65 25.34 -10.85
C VAL A 23 -33.35 23.82 -10.86
N LEU A 24 -32.90 23.28 -9.73
CA LEU A 24 -33.35 21.93 -9.29
C LEU A 24 -34.23 22.01 -8.04
N VAL A 25 -34.74 23.20 -7.71
CA VAL A 25 -35.77 23.35 -6.67
C VAL A 25 -37.11 22.96 -7.28
N THR A 26 -37.34 21.66 -7.48
CA THR A 26 -38.68 21.16 -7.21
C THR A 26 -38.86 21.37 -5.72
N SER A 27 -39.58 22.42 -5.32
CA SER A 27 -39.98 22.59 -3.92
C SER A 27 -40.57 21.26 -3.48
N SER A 28 -39.87 20.54 -2.62
CA SER A 28 -40.30 19.25 -2.12
C SER A 28 -41.09 19.54 -0.85
N PRO A 29 -42.43 19.69 -0.90
CA PRO A 29 -43.24 19.77 0.31
C PRO A 29 -42.99 18.57 1.22
N GLU A 30 -42.50 17.45 0.67
CA GLU A 30 -42.11 16.25 1.39
C GLU A 30 -40.84 16.44 2.25
N THR A 31 -39.88 17.25 1.80
CA THR A 31 -38.66 17.57 2.56
C THR A 31 -38.99 18.42 3.78
N ASP A 32 -39.75 19.50 3.58
CA ASP A 32 -40.19 20.39 4.67
C ASP A 32 -41.11 19.64 5.64
N PHE A 33 -42.08 18.87 5.13
CA PHE A 33 -42.97 18.04 5.95
C PHE A 33 -42.20 16.98 6.75
N GLY A 34 -41.30 16.25 6.10
CA GLY A 34 -40.48 15.20 6.74
C GLY A 34 -39.55 15.75 7.83
N CYS A 35 -38.91 16.89 7.59
CA CYS A 35 -38.07 17.56 8.58
C CYS A 35 -38.89 18.00 9.80
N ARG A 36 -40.03 18.67 9.56
CA ARG A 36 -40.91 19.16 10.62
C ARG A 36 -41.45 18.05 11.52
N LEU A 37 -41.74 16.87 10.95
CA LEU A 37 -42.20 15.70 11.71
C LEU A 37 -41.15 15.15 12.69
N GLN A 38 -39.85 15.34 12.41
CA GLN A 38 -38.76 14.80 13.22
C GLN A 38 -38.30 15.74 14.35
N CYS A 39 -38.56 17.04 14.25
CA CYS A 39 -38.19 18.01 15.28
C CYS A 39 -38.67 17.64 16.71
N PRO A 40 -39.90 17.14 16.93
CA PRO A 40 -40.35 16.70 18.26
C PRO A 40 -39.67 15.41 18.76
N LEU A 41 -39.15 14.58 17.85
CA LEU A 41 -38.52 13.29 18.17
C LEU A 41 -37.03 13.42 18.52
N GLN A 42 -36.38 14.50 18.08
CA GLN A 42 -34.98 14.81 18.41
C GLN A 42 -34.79 15.21 19.89
N ASN A 43 -35.87 15.43 20.65
CA ASN A 43 -35.84 15.77 22.07
C ASN A 43 -35.69 14.56 23.03
N ARG A 44 -35.37 13.35 22.52
CA ARG A 44 -35.32 12.10 23.31
C ARG A 44 -33.95 11.70 23.86
N THR A 45 -32.88 12.42 23.54
CA THR A 45 -31.59 12.23 24.22
C THR A 45 -31.63 12.88 25.61
N GLN A 46 -31.94 12.05 26.61
CA GLN A 46 -31.87 12.25 28.06
C GLN A 46 -31.68 13.69 28.57
N ASP A 47 -32.75 14.22 29.17
CA ASP A 47 -32.78 15.36 30.10
C ASP A 47 -31.89 15.10 31.34
N ILE A 48 -30.58 15.14 31.19
CA ILE A 48 -29.65 15.21 32.31
C ILE A 48 -28.55 16.22 32.00
N LEU A 49 -28.93 17.49 31.85
CA LEU A 49 -28.14 18.63 32.29
C LEU A 49 -29.01 19.89 32.15
N TYR A 50 -29.03 20.73 33.17
CA TYR A 50 -29.74 22.02 33.17
C TYR A 50 -29.20 22.93 32.05
N GLU A 51 -29.73 22.82 30.83
CA GLU A 51 -29.47 23.76 29.74
C GLU A 51 -30.25 25.06 29.99
N VAL A 52 -29.59 26.05 30.59
CA VAL A 52 -30.18 27.35 30.99
C VAL A 52 -30.52 28.27 29.78
N GLY A 53 -30.65 27.73 28.57
CA GLY A 53 -30.75 28.51 27.32
C GLY A 53 -31.99 28.30 26.45
N CYS A 54 -32.58 27.09 26.41
CA CYS A 54 -33.68 26.76 25.50
C CYS A 54 -34.44 25.50 25.97
N GLY A 55 -35.65 25.67 26.52
CA GLY A 55 -36.52 24.56 26.93
C GLY A 55 -37.16 23.82 25.75
N ALA A 56 -37.89 22.74 26.01
CA ALA A 56 -38.43 21.83 24.97
C ALA A 56 -39.17 22.54 23.82
N ASP A 57 -40.08 23.48 24.13
CA ASP A 57 -40.83 24.23 23.10
C ASP A 57 -39.91 25.12 22.24
N CYS A 58 -38.90 25.72 22.88
CA CYS A 58 -37.87 26.49 22.20
C CYS A 58 -37.05 25.60 21.26
N LYS A 59 -36.66 24.38 21.68
CA LYS A 59 -35.91 23.42 20.85
C LYS A 59 -36.69 23.06 19.59
N ILE A 60 -37.97 22.70 19.75
CA ILE A 60 -38.85 22.34 18.63
C ILE A 60 -39.05 23.56 17.71
N SER A 61 -39.34 24.74 18.25
CA SER A 61 -39.54 25.96 17.45
C SER A 61 -38.30 26.35 16.65
N GLN A 62 -37.10 26.24 17.22
CA GLN A 62 -35.86 26.53 16.51
C GLN A 62 -35.58 25.47 15.43
N CYS A 63 -35.81 24.19 15.70
CA CYS A 63 -35.71 23.13 14.68
C CYS A 63 -36.66 23.39 13.50
N LEU A 64 -37.94 23.72 13.76
CA LEU A 64 -38.90 24.05 12.70
C LEU A 64 -38.48 25.30 11.90
N LYS A 65 -37.91 26.30 12.57
CA LYS A 65 -37.30 27.46 11.90
C LYS A 65 -36.17 27.02 10.98
N GLY A 66 -35.28 26.15 11.45
CA GLY A 66 -34.23 25.50 10.65
C GLY A 66 -34.78 24.81 9.40
N CYS A 67 -35.80 23.95 9.57
CA CYS A 67 -36.46 23.25 8.47
C CYS A 67 -37.08 24.20 7.43
N SER A 68 -37.41 25.44 7.79
CA SER A 68 -37.95 26.44 6.84
C SER A 68 -36.88 27.27 6.13
N LEU A 69 -35.61 27.19 6.57
CA LEU A 69 -34.51 28.01 6.07
C LEU A 69 -33.53 27.24 5.17
N TRP A 70 -33.72 25.93 5.00
CA TRP A 70 -32.79 25.07 4.24
C TRP A 70 -32.58 25.50 2.79
N GLU A 71 -33.61 26.02 2.11
CA GLU A 71 -33.49 26.52 0.73
C GLU A 71 -32.48 27.67 0.64
N LYS A 72 -32.51 28.58 1.62
CA LYS A 72 -31.55 29.69 1.70
C LYS A 72 -30.15 29.19 2.09
N ALA A 73 -30.08 28.05 2.80
CA ALA A 73 -28.82 27.41 3.10
C ALA A 73 -28.17 26.80 1.84
N LEU A 74 -28.91 26.64 0.73
CA LEU A 74 -28.31 26.16 -0.53
C LEU A 74 -27.27 27.13 -1.10
N GLU A 75 -27.44 28.44 -0.87
CA GLU A 75 -26.54 29.51 -1.32
C GLU A 75 -25.57 29.97 -0.21
N ALA A 76 -25.71 29.41 0.99
CA ALA A 76 -24.95 29.78 2.18
C ALA A 76 -24.60 28.52 2.97
N SER A 77 -24.64 28.57 4.30
CA SER A 77 -24.54 27.40 5.16
C SER A 77 -25.68 27.41 6.17
N CYS A 78 -26.01 26.24 6.71
CA CYS A 78 -27.01 26.16 7.78
C CYS A 78 -26.63 27.01 9.00
N GLN A 79 -25.34 27.12 9.30
CA GLN A 79 -24.80 28.01 10.32
C GLN A 79 -25.08 29.48 9.99
N ALA A 80 -24.85 29.90 8.74
CA ALA A 80 -25.05 31.29 8.32
C ALA A 80 -26.52 31.70 8.38
N VAL A 81 -27.45 30.87 7.85
CA VAL A 81 -28.88 31.21 7.83
C VAL A 81 -29.53 31.17 9.22
N CYS A 82 -28.93 30.44 10.16
CA CYS A 82 -29.36 30.39 11.55
C CYS A 82 -28.66 31.43 12.45
N ASN A 83 -27.94 32.40 11.87
CA ASN A 83 -27.18 33.44 12.59
C ASN A 83 -26.12 32.87 13.57
N GLY A 84 -25.52 31.73 13.23
CA GLY A 84 -24.46 31.11 13.99
C GLY A 84 -23.07 31.68 13.67
N THR A 85 -22.22 31.84 14.69
CA THR A 85 -20.79 32.11 14.52
C THR A 85 -19.96 30.84 14.78
N GLN A 86 -18.81 30.71 14.13
CA GLN A 86 -17.93 29.53 14.23
C GLN A 86 -17.35 29.28 15.63
N GLU A 87 -17.41 30.26 16.54
CA GLU A 87 -16.67 30.20 17.81
C GLU A 87 -17.47 29.65 18.99
N LEU A 88 -18.82 29.70 18.99
CA LEU A 88 -19.71 29.00 19.94
C LEU A 88 -21.16 29.29 19.54
N LEU A 89 -21.85 28.32 18.91
CA LEU A 89 -23.28 28.40 18.64
C LEU A 89 -24.05 28.41 19.97
N PRO A 90 -24.81 29.45 20.31
CA PRO A 90 -25.67 29.40 21.48
C PRO A 90 -26.72 28.29 21.30
N PRO A 91 -27.28 27.74 22.40
CA PRO A 91 -28.14 26.56 22.33
C PRO A 91 -29.33 26.69 21.38
N LYS A 92 -29.86 27.91 21.19
CA LYS A 92 -31.01 28.17 20.30
C LYS A 92 -30.64 28.01 18.82
N GLU A 93 -29.51 28.57 18.42
CA GLU A 93 -28.99 28.52 17.06
C GLU A 93 -28.59 27.10 16.69
N LEU A 94 -28.10 26.30 17.64
CA LEU A 94 -27.80 24.88 17.43
C LEU A 94 -29.03 24.10 16.95
N TYR A 95 -30.18 24.23 17.61
CA TYR A 95 -31.40 23.53 17.21
C TYR A 95 -31.92 24.01 15.84
N CYS A 96 -31.70 25.28 15.49
CA CYS A 96 -31.96 25.78 14.13
C CYS A 96 -31.06 25.12 13.09
N VAL A 97 -29.74 25.07 13.35
CA VAL A 97 -28.77 24.43 12.44
C VAL A 97 -29.09 22.94 12.27
N MET A 98 -29.50 22.26 13.35
CA MET A 98 -29.93 20.86 13.29
C MET A 98 -31.12 20.64 12.35
N GLY A 99 -32.19 21.43 12.49
CA GLY A 99 -33.35 21.33 11.60
C GLY A 99 -33.00 21.68 10.15
N CYS A 100 -32.16 22.69 9.93
CA CYS A 100 -31.68 23.05 8.60
C CYS A 100 -30.89 21.92 7.94
N ASN A 101 -29.95 21.30 8.68
CA ASN A 101 -29.15 20.18 8.16
C ASN A 101 -30.01 18.93 7.89
N ASP A 102 -31.02 18.64 8.72
CA ASP A 102 -31.94 17.51 8.47
C ASP A 102 -32.75 17.71 7.18
N ALA A 103 -33.32 18.90 6.98
CA ALA A 103 -34.02 19.25 5.73
C ALA A 103 -33.07 19.18 4.53
N LEU A 104 -31.86 19.73 4.65
CA LEU A 104 -30.87 19.73 3.58
C LEU A 104 -30.44 18.30 3.22
N ASN A 105 -30.16 17.46 4.20
CA ASN A 105 -29.78 16.06 3.97
C ASN A 105 -30.90 15.27 3.29
N ARG A 106 -32.16 15.49 3.69
CA ARG A 106 -33.33 14.88 3.02
C ARG A 106 -33.46 15.33 1.57
N TYR A 107 -33.31 16.63 1.33
CA TYR A 107 -33.31 17.17 -0.04
C TYR A 107 -32.23 16.49 -0.88
N LEU A 108 -30.99 16.41 -0.38
CA LEU A 108 -29.87 15.77 -1.09
C LEU A 108 -30.11 14.26 -1.31
N GLN A 109 -30.74 13.56 -0.36
CA GLN A 109 -31.12 12.16 -0.51
C GLN A 109 -32.17 11.97 -1.61
N ASN A 110 -33.26 12.75 -1.59
CA ASN A 110 -34.29 12.70 -2.62
C ASN A 110 -33.71 13.04 -3.99
N LEU A 111 -32.88 14.09 -4.07
CA LEU A 111 -32.20 14.50 -5.29
C LEU A 111 -31.31 13.38 -5.85
N LYS A 112 -30.63 12.63 -4.98
CA LYS A 112 -29.82 11.47 -5.36
C LYS A 112 -30.68 10.33 -5.90
N GLU A 113 -31.83 10.05 -5.29
CA GLU A 113 -32.76 9.00 -5.74
C GLU A 113 -33.40 9.34 -7.09
N GLU A 114 -33.78 10.60 -7.32
CA GLU A 114 -34.37 11.05 -8.58
C GLU A 114 -33.37 11.07 -9.74
N LEU A 115 -32.16 11.58 -9.51
CA LEU A 115 -31.13 11.71 -10.54
C LEU A 115 -30.45 10.36 -10.85
N GLY A 116 -30.35 9.48 -9.85
CA GLY A 116 -29.59 8.24 -9.91
C GLY A 116 -28.08 8.46 -10.08
N ASN A 117 -27.37 7.41 -10.46
CA ASN A 117 -25.92 7.47 -10.63
C ASN A 117 -25.53 7.87 -12.07
N PRO A 118 -24.46 8.67 -12.26
CA PRO A 118 -23.90 8.92 -13.57
C PRO A 118 -23.30 7.65 -14.18
N SER A 119 -23.25 7.58 -15.51
CA SER A 119 -22.58 6.49 -16.23
C SER A 119 -21.08 6.51 -15.96
N ALA A 120 -20.45 5.34 -15.92
CA ALA A 120 -18.99 5.24 -15.85
C ALA A 120 -18.34 5.98 -17.02
N PRO A 121 -17.28 6.78 -16.79
CA PRO A 121 -16.59 7.48 -17.87
C PRO A 121 -15.84 6.49 -18.77
N ALA A 122 -15.89 6.75 -20.08
CA ALA A 122 -15.17 5.98 -21.09
C ALA A 122 -13.97 6.77 -21.63
N LEU A 123 -12.92 6.06 -22.04
CA LEU A 123 -11.76 6.66 -22.70
C LEU A 123 -12.14 7.09 -24.12
N VAL A 124 -11.90 8.37 -24.45
CA VAL A 124 -12.03 8.84 -25.83
C VAL A 124 -10.87 8.27 -26.64
N ALA A 125 -11.19 7.63 -27.77
CA ALA A 125 -10.20 7.01 -28.65
C ALA A 125 -9.08 7.99 -29.05
N ASP A 126 -7.85 7.47 -29.16
CA ASP A 126 -6.65 8.18 -29.60
C ASP A 126 -6.21 9.39 -28.75
N THR A 127 -6.79 9.57 -27.54
CA THR A 127 -6.41 10.66 -26.63
C THR A 127 -5.44 10.24 -25.52
N LEU A 128 -5.19 8.94 -25.38
CA LEU A 128 -4.35 8.37 -24.33
C LEU A 128 -2.87 8.72 -24.55
N THR A 129 -2.25 9.33 -23.55
CA THR A 129 -0.81 9.61 -23.52
C THR A 129 -0.16 8.95 -22.31
N ALA A 130 1.12 9.23 -22.09
CA ALA A 130 1.83 8.77 -20.89
C ALA A 130 1.40 9.50 -19.62
N THR A 131 0.84 10.71 -19.72
CA THR A 131 0.55 11.57 -18.55
C THR A 131 -0.82 12.22 -18.58
N SER A 132 -1.60 11.97 -19.63
CA SER A 132 -2.94 12.50 -19.80
C SER A 132 -3.83 11.59 -20.62
N LEU A 133 -5.13 11.78 -20.50
CA LEU A 133 -6.15 11.13 -21.31
C LEU A 133 -7.43 11.97 -21.31
N LYS A 134 -8.32 11.71 -22.28
CA LYS A 134 -9.63 12.34 -22.32
C LYS A 134 -10.71 11.31 -22.00
N LEU A 135 -11.61 11.67 -21.09
CA LEU A 135 -12.77 10.85 -20.72
C LEU A 135 -14.04 11.46 -21.28
N GLU A 136 -14.99 10.62 -21.65
CA GLU A 136 -16.36 10.99 -22.03
C GLU A 136 -17.40 10.33 -21.12
N TRP A 137 -18.50 11.05 -20.86
CA TRP A 137 -19.63 10.57 -20.06
C TRP A 137 -20.93 11.31 -20.41
N ASP A 138 -22.07 10.76 -20.00
CA ASP A 138 -23.39 11.34 -20.27
C ASP A 138 -23.70 12.55 -19.37
N ARG A 139 -23.20 13.73 -19.77
CA ARG A 139 -23.43 15.01 -19.09
C ARG A 139 -24.86 15.51 -19.22
N ASN A 140 -25.59 15.12 -20.27
CA ASN A 140 -26.90 15.69 -20.59
C ASN A 140 -27.95 15.38 -19.52
N ARG A 141 -27.76 14.29 -18.78
CA ARG A 141 -28.60 13.95 -17.62
C ARG A 141 -28.36 14.83 -16.39
N PHE A 142 -27.26 15.59 -16.35
CA PHE A 142 -26.82 16.37 -15.18
C PHE A 142 -26.26 17.75 -15.59
N PRO A 143 -27.02 18.59 -16.34
CA PRO A 143 -26.50 19.84 -16.88
C PRO A 143 -26.10 20.85 -15.80
N ASP A 144 -26.88 20.93 -14.72
CA ASP A 144 -26.78 21.97 -13.68
C ASP A 144 -25.90 21.58 -12.48
N LEU A 145 -25.37 20.35 -12.46
CA LEU A 145 -24.54 19.86 -11.37
C LEU A 145 -23.04 20.00 -11.68
N THR A 146 -22.25 20.37 -10.69
CA THR A 146 -20.79 20.36 -10.84
C THR A 146 -20.30 18.92 -10.87
N ALA A 147 -19.54 18.55 -11.90
CA ALA A 147 -18.92 17.24 -12.01
C ALA A 147 -17.41 17.36 -11.82
N VAL A 148 -16.81 16.40 -11.13
CA VAL A 148 -15.36 16.28 -10.95
C VAL A 148 -14.93 14.85 -11.21
N ILE A 149 -13.72 14.67 -11.71
CA ILE A 149 -13.13 13.35 -11.89
C ILE A 149 -12.35 12.94 -10.65
N GLN A 150 -12.56 11.70 -10.24
CA GLN A 150 -11.69 11.02 -9.31
C GLN A 150 -11.00 9.85 -10.02
N TRP A 151 -9.80 9.52 -9.55
CA TRP A 151 -9.03 8.38 -10.04
C TRP A 151 -8.52 7.54 -8.87
N ALA A 152 -8.29 6.27 -9.13
CA ALA A 152 -7.62 5.35 -8.23
C ALA A 152 -6.61 4.49 -9.02
N LEU A 153 -5.54 4.06 -8.35
CA LEU A 153 -4.64 3.08 -8.94
C LEU A 153 -5.36 1.73 -9.03
N ALA A 154 -5.33 1.12 -10.22
CA ALA A 154 -5.82 -0.24 -10.38
C ALA A 154 -4.75 -1.19 -9.86
N ALA A 155 -5.12 -2.07 -8.91
CA ALA A 155 -4.24 -3.16 -8.50
C ALA A 155 -3.93 -4.04 -9.72
N GLU A 156 -2.70 -4.56 -9.78
CA GLU A 156 -2.37 -5.58 -10.77
C GLU A 156 -3.22 -6.83 -10.48
N GLU A 157 -3.80 -7.41 -11.52
CA GLU A 157 -4.69 -8.59 -11.48
C GLU A 157 -4.00 -9.86 -10.91
N ALA A 158 -2.73 -9.76 -10.48
CA ALA A 158 -1.92 -10.84 -9.92
C ALA A 158 -2.02 -10.99 -8.38
N MET A 159 -2.79 -10.13 -7.70
CA MET A 159 -3.14 -10.34 -6.29
C MET A 159 -4.23 -11.40 -6.16
N GLU A 160 -4.09 -12.30 -5.18
CA GLU A 160 -5.10 -13.32 -4.86
C GLU A 160 -6.46 -12.64 -4.58
N GLU A 161 -7.57 -13.25 -5.03
CA GLU A 161 -8.93 -12.66 -4.97
C GLU A 161 -9.32 -12.19 -3.56
N GLU A 162 -8.83 -12.86 -2.51
CA GLU A 162 -9.07 -12.49 -1.10
C GLU A 162 -8.39 -11.17 -0.67
N GLU A 163 -7.22 -10.83 -1.22
CA GLU A 163 -6.51 -9.57 -0.91
C GLU A 163 -7.16 -8.39 -1.65
N LEU A 164 -7.71 -8.62 -2.84
CA LEU A 164 -8.46 -7.63 -3.63
C LEU A 164 -9.73 -7.15 -2.92
N GLN A 165 -10.40 -8.00 -2.14
CA GLN A 165 -11.59 -7.60 -1.37
C GLN A 165 -11.28 -6.73 -0.14
N GLN A 166 -10.06 -6.79 0.40
CA GLN A 166 -9.66 -6.01 1.59
C GLN A 166 -8.92 -4.72 1.23
N GLN A 167 -8.47 -4.55 -0.01
CA GLN A 167 -7.81 -3.34 -0.47
C GLN A 167 -8.83 -2.20 -0.63
N GLN A 168 -8.95 -1.36 0.40
CA GLN A 168 -9.77 -0.16 0.31
C GLN A 168 -9.23 0.75 -0.81
N THR A 169 -9.98 0.86 -1.90
CA THR A 169 -9.59 1.68 -3.05
C THR A 169 -9.63 3.15 -2.66
N THR A 170 -8.46 3.77 -2.51
CA THR A 170 -8.35 5.19 -2.18
C THR A 170 -8.55 6.03 -3.44
N TRP A 171 -9.73 6.63 -3.57
CA TRP A 171 -10.03 7.59 -4.64
C TRP A 171 -9.37 8.94 -4.36
N GLN A 172 -8.78 9.53 -5.40
CA GLN A 172 -8.16 10.84 -5.37
C GLN A 172 -8.80 11.76 -6.41
N TYR A 173 -9.01 13.02 -6.07
CA TYR A 173 -9.50 14.00 -7.03
C TYR A 173 -8.44 14.31 -8.09
N ALA A 174 -8.86 14.37 -9.35
CA ALA A 174 -8.01 14.79 -10.45
C ALA A 174 -7.72 16.29 -10.34
N GLY A 175 -6.52 16.65 -9.87
CA GLY A 175 -6.14 18.06 -9.70
C GLY A 175 -5.92 18.82 -11.01
N ASN A 176 -5.56 18.13 -12.09
CA ASN A 176 -5.33 18.73 -13.41
C ASN A 176 -6.39 18.23 -14.40
N GLN A 177 -7.61 18.75 -14.28
CA GLN A 177 -8.73 18.43 -15.16
C GLN A 177 -9.19 19.67 -15.93
N SER A 178 -9.44 19.55 -17.23
CA SER A 178 -10.02 20.61 -18.05
C SER A 178 -11.21 20.10 -18.85
N TRP A 179 -12.30 20.87 -18.82
CA TRP A 179 -13.56 20.53 -19.47
C TRP A 179 -13.62 21.22 -20.83
N ASP A 180 -13.25 20.51 -21.89
CA ASP A 180 -13.16 21.09 -23.24
C ASP A 180 -14.53 21.22 -23.93
N SER A 181 -15.47 20.34 -23.56
CA SER A 181 -16.81 20.23 -24.16
C SER A 181 -17.78 19.59 -23.16
N PRO A 182 -19.11 19.82 -23.29
CA PRO A 182 -20.08 19.14 -22.43
C PRO A 182 -19.90 17.62 -22.53
N GLY A 183 -19.63 16.99 -21.37
CA GLY A 183 -19.45 15.54 -21.27
C GLY A 183 -18.07 15.01 -21.63
N GLN A 184 -17.07 15.86 -21.95
CA GLN A 184 -15.69 15.41 -22.08
C GLN A 184 -14.73 16.19 -21.19
N VAL A 185 -13.76 15.49 -20.62
CA VAL A 185 -12.78 16.05 -19.70
C VAL A 185 -11.40 15.50 -19.99
N LEU A 186 -10.44 16.39 -20.17
CA LEU A 186 -9.02 16.06 -20.24
C LEU A 186 -8.50 15.96 -18.81
N VAL A 187 -7.93 14.80 -18.45
CA VAL A 187 -7.28 14.56 -17.18
C VAL A 187 -5.78 14.45 -17.43
N GLY A 188 -4.99 15.30 -16.78
CA GLY A 188 -3.54 15.33 -16.86
C GLY A 188 -2.83 15.05 -15.54
N GLY A 189 -1.51 15.06 -15.56
CA GLY A 189 -0.68 14.82 -14.37
C GLY A 189 -0.67 13.35 -13.91
N LEU A 190 -1.04 12.42 -14.79
CA LEU A 190 -0.97 10.98 -14.54
C LEU A 190 0.49 10.49 -14.61
N ARG A 191 0.75 9.36 -13.97
CA ARG A 191 2.07 8.70 -14.03
C ARG A 191 2.17 7.88 -15.31
N PRO A 192 3.32 7.91 -16.01
CA PRO A 192 3.59 7.00 -17.13
C PRO A 192 3.52 5.53 -16.71
N TYR A 193 3.13 4.68 -17.66
CA TYR A 193 3.10 3.23 -17.48
C TYR A 193 2.41 2.78 -16.18
N THR A 194 1.22 3.34 -15.92
CA THR A 194 0.47 3.11 -14.68
C THR A 194 -1.00 2.84 -15.01
N ASN A 195 -1.58 1.86 -14.33
CA ASN A 195 -2.99 1.48 -14.51
C ASN A 195 -3.89 2.28 -13.57
N TYR A 196 -4.91 2.91 -14.14
CA TYR A 196 -5.87 3.74 -13.43
C TYR A 196 -7.31 3.27 -13.65
N ARG A 197 -8.16 3.53 -12.66
CA ARG A 197 -9.62 3.59 -12.82
C ARG A 197 -10.10 5.01 -12.56
N PHE A 198 -11.12 5.43 -13.28
CA PHE A 198 -11.70 6.77 -13.17
C PHE A 198 -13.18 6.67 -12.83
N ARG A 199 -13.70 7.67 -12.11
CA ARG A 199 -15.13 7.83 -11.91
C ARG A 199 -15.51 9.30 -11.96
N VAL A 200 -16.76 9.56 -12.35
CA VAL A 200 -17.34 10.90 -12.31
C VAL A 200 -18.08 11.04 -10.99
N THR A 201 -17.78 12.11 -10.25
CA THR A 201 -18.45 12.46 -9.01
C THR A 201 -19.23 13.75 -9.21
N LEU A 202 -20.51 13.72 -8.89
CA LEU A 202 -21.37 14.90 -8.91
C LEU A 202 -21.34 15.57 -7.53
N LEU A 203 -21.20 16.89 -7.54
CA LEU A 203 -21.15 17.70 -6.33
C LEU A 203 -22.42 18.55 -6.19
N ALA A 204 -22.90 18.68 -4.96
CA ALA A 204 -23.92 19.62 -4.55
C ALA A 204 -23.40 20.39 -3.32
N GLN A 205 -23.36 21.72 -3.38
CA GLN A 205 -22.75 22.57 -2.33
C GLN A 205 -21.36 22.10 -1.87
N GLU A 206 -20.50 21.82 -2.86
CA GLU A 206 -19.14 21.31 -2.63
C GLU A 206 -19.04 19.96 -1.88
N SER A 207 -20.18 19.29 -1.67
CA SER A 207 -20.25 17.95 -1.08
C SER A 207 -20.55 16.91 -2.15
N GLU A 208 -20.01 15.70 -1.99
CA GLU A 208 -20.27 14.57 -2.89
C GLU A 208 -21.73 14.12 -2.79
N LEU A 209 -22.46 14.26 -3.89
CA LEU A 209 -23.85 13.81 -4.00
C LEU A 209 -23.89 12.32 -4.37
N THR A 210 -23.26 11.99 -5.50
CA THR A 210 -23.15 10.61 -5.98
C THR A 210 -21.96 10.47 -6.93
N SER A 211 -21.53 9.23 -7.12
CA SER A 211 -20.41 8.85 -7.98
C SER A 211 -20.83 7.75 -8.95
N SER A 212 -20.23 7.75 -10.15
CA SER A 212 -20.41 6.67 -11.12
C SER A 212 -19.74 5.38 -10.63
N GLU A 213 -20.10 4.27 -11.26
CA GLU A 213 -19.23 3.09 -11.24
C GLU A 213 -17.84 3.42 -11.81
N PRO A 214 -16.80 2.69 -11.40
CA PRO A 214 -15.46 2.85 -11.96
C PRO A 214 -15.43 2.52 -13.45
N SER A 215 -14.60 3.25 -14.20
CA SER A 215 -14.25 2.91 -15.58
C SER A 215 -13.57 1.55 -15.66
N LEU A 216 -13.45 1.04 -16.88
CA LEU A 216 -12.47 0.00 -17.19
C LEU A 216 -11.06 0.48 -16.79
N VAL A 217 -10.15 -0.48 -16.58
CA VAL A 217 -8.75 -0.17 -16.28
C VAL A 217 -8.12 0.46 -17.53
N ILE A 218 -7.53 1.64 -17.36
CA ILE A 218 -6.83 2.37 -18.41
C ILE A 218 -5.36 2.50 -18.01
N GLY A 219 -4.48 1.90 -18.81
CA GLY A 219 -3.03 1.98 -18.62
C GLY A 219 -2.42 3.12 -19.43
N THR A 220 -1.75 4.06 -18.78
CA THR A 220 -1.01 5.13 -19.48
C THR A 220 0.18 4.60 -20.26
N LEU A 221 0.58 5.30 -21.31
CA LEU A 221 1.70 4.89 -22.15
C LEU A 221 3.06 4.97 -21.42
N PRO A 222 4.06 4.16 -21.83
CA PRO A 222 5.42 4.28 -21.31
C PRO A 222 6.08 5.59 -21.77
N ALA A 223 6.76 6.28 -20.86
CA ALA A 223 7.55 7.46 -21.19
C ALA A 223 8.61 7.75 -20.11
N GLY A 224 9.85 7.93 -20.53
CA GLY A 224 10.95 8.35 -19.66
C GLY A 224 11.71 7.19 -18.98
N LEU A 225 12.72 7.57 -18.20
CA LEU A 225 13.52 6.63 -17.39
C LEU A 225 12.74 6.17 -16.16
N PRO A 226 13.08 5.02 -15.54
CA PRO A 226 12.54 4.67 -14.23
C PRO A 226 12.88 5.78 -13.23
N SER A 227 11.88 6.30 -12.52
CA SER A 227 12.06 7.45 -11.62
C SER A 227 12.08 7.07 -10.14
N SER A 228 11.70 5.84 -9.80
CA SER A 228 11.87 5.27 -8.46
C SER A 228 13.02 4.27 -8.44
N PRO A 229 13.75 4.11 -7.31
CA PRO A 229 14.65 2.97 -7.15
C PRO A 229 13.86 1.66 -6.95
N PRO A 230 14.50 0.49 -7.10
CA PRO A 230 13.95 -0.78 -6.61
C PRO A 230 13.55 -0.70 -5.14
N SER A 231 12.50 -1.42 -4.76
CA SER A 231 12.04 -1.50 -3.39
C SER A 231 12.68 -2.69 -2.66
N LEU A 232 12.58 -2.70 -1.32
CA LEU A 232 12.98 -3.84 -0.47
C LEU A 232 14.41 -4.37 -0.71
N LEU A 233 15.37 -3.52 -1.07
CA LEU A 233 16.76 -3.93 -1.22
C LEU A 233 17.32 -4.46 0.10
N ARG A 234 17.71 -5.74 0.11
CA ARG A 234 18.41 -6.40 1.22
C ARG A 234 19.73 -6.95 0.71
N ALA A 235 20.78 -6.78 1.50
CA ALA A 235 22.09 -7.38 1.23
C ALA A 235 22.61 -8.08 2.49
N ALA A 236 23.13 -9.29 2.32
CA ALA A 236 23.69 -10.09 3.41
C ALA A 236 24.93 -10.86 2.93
N ALA A 237 26.00 -10.81 3.72
CA ALA A 237 27.19 -11.62 3.49
C ALA A 237 26.86 -13.08 3.82
N THR A 238 26.90 -13.96 2.82
CA THR A 238 26.63 -15.39 3.00
C THR A 238 27.86 -16.14 3.53
N ASP A 239 29.06 -15.64 3.25
CA ASP A 239 30.34 -16.10 3.81
C ASP A 239 31.41 -14.99 3.68
N PRO A 240 32.68 -15.22 4.10
CA PRO A 240 33.74 -14.20 4.04
C PRO A 240 34.05 -13.64 2.64
N THR A 241 33.59 -14.29 1.58
CA THR A 241 33.90 -13.97 0.17
C THR A 241 32.66 -13.79 -0.72
N ARG A 242 31.45 -13.91 -0.16
CA ARG A 242 30.20 -13.84 -0.91
C ARG A 242 29.16 -12.96 -0.23
N VAL A 243 28.46 -12.18 -1.05
CA VAL A 243 27.36 -11.30 -0.63
C VAL A 243 26.16 -11.55 -1.52
N SER A 244 25.04 -11.88 -0.90
CA SER A 244 23.73 -11.97 -1.56
C SER A 244 23.02 -10.63 -1.50
N ALA A 245 22.33 -10.28 -2.58
CA ALA A 245 21.46 -9.12 -2.69
C ALA A 245 20.11 -9.54 -3.26
N SER A 246 19.01 -9.05 -2.68
CA SER A 246 17.65 -9.27 -3.16
C SER A 246 16.88 -7.95 -3.15
N TRP A 247 15.94 -7.77 -4.06
CA TRP A 247 15.15 -6.55 -4.22
C TRP A 247 13.74 -6.89 -4.69
N SER A 248 12.91 -5.86 -4.86
CA SER A 248 11.60 -5.94 -5.52
C SER A 248 11.48 -4.77 -6.51
N PRO A 249 10.56 -4.85 -7.49
CA PRO A 249 10.33 -3.76 -8.44
C PRO A 249 10.02 -2.43 -7.75
N GLY A 250 10.37 -1.32 -8.40
CA GLY A 250 10.02 0.02 -7.92
C GLY A 250 8.61 0.45 -8.37
N ILE A 251 8.06 1.46 -7.68
CA ILE A 251 6.69 1.95 -7.91
C ILE A 251 6.50 2.82 -9.17
N ALA A 252 7.59 3.26 -9.81
CA ALA A 252 7.56 4.15 -10.96
C ALA A 252 8.59 3.69 -12.02
N PRO A 253 8.31 2.58 -12.71
CA PRO A 253 9.19 2.04 -13.75
C PRO A 253 9.13 2.86 -15.06
N ASN A 254 8.05 3.63 -15.26
CA ASN A 254 7.79 4.49 -16.43
C ASN A 254 7.85 3.78 -17.80
N GLY A 255 7.89 2.45 -17.79
CA GLY A 255 7.93 1.56 -18.93
C GLY A 255 8.29 0.13 -18.52
N PRO A 256 8.25 -0.83 -19.44
CA PRO A 256 8.66 -2.21 -19.16
C PRO A 256 10.11 -2.29 -18.67
N ILE A 257 10.34 -2.95 -17.54
CA ILE A 257 11.70 -3.18 -17.01
C ILE A 257 12.36 -4.29 -17.82
N LEU A 258 13.54 -4.01 -18.36
CA LEU A 258 14.34 -4.94 -19.17
C LEU A 258 15.39 -5.66 -18.32
N SER A 259 16.06 -4.94 -17.41
CA SER A 259 17.06 -5.51 -16.50
C SER A 259 17.18 -4.72 -15.19
N TYR A 260 17.81 -5.35 -14.20
CA TYR A 260 18.31 -4.71 -13.00
C TYR A 260 19.83 -4.60 -13.06
N VAL A 261 20.36 -3.39 -12.90
CA VAL A 261 21.80 -3.11 -12.80
C VAL A 261 22.19 -3.29 -11.34
N VAL A 262 22.82 -4.41 -11.00
CA VAL A 262 23.28 -4.72 -9.64
C VAL A 262 24.77 -4.44 -9.57
N ALA A 263 25.21 -3.61 -8.62
CA ALA A 263 26.62 -3.27 -8.44
C ALA A 263 27.09 -3.43 -6.99
N ILE A 264 28.38 -3.65 -6.82
CA ILE A 264 29.06 -3.70 -5.53
C ILE A 264 30.36 -2.89 -5.58
N ASP A 265 30.56 -2.02 -4.60
CA ASP A 265 31.73 -1.16 -4.46
C ASP A 265 32.41 -1.39 -3.09
N GLU A 266 33.71 -1.67 -3.08
CA GLU A 266 34.50 -1.77 -1.84
C GLU A 266 34.78 -0.39 -1.24
N LEU A 267 34.53 -0.25 0.06
CA LEU A 267 34.77 0.98 0.82
C LEU A 267 36.15 0.96 1.52
N PRO A 268 36.84 2.12 1.64
CA PRO A 268 36.43 3.44 1.13
C PRO A 268 36.71 3.63 -0.38
N ARG A 269 37.69 2.91 -0.94
CA ARG A 269 38.00 2.81 -2.36
C ARG A 269 38.62 1.43 -2.60
N GLY A 270 38.22 0.73 -3.65
CA GLY A 270 38.75 -0.59 -3.95
C GLY A 270 38.02 -1.26 -5.12
N TYR A 271 37.76 -2.55 -4.97
CA TYR A 271 37.09 -3.37 -5.98
C TYR A 271 35.71 -2.81 -6.36
N LYS A 272 35.37 -2.90 -7.65
CA LYS A 272 34.06 -2.56 -8.19
C LYS A 272 33.61 -3.62 -9.17
N ALA A 273 32.36 -4.05 -9.07
CA ALA A 273 31.75 -4.93 -10.06
C ALA A 273 30.28 -4.60 -10.24
N HIS A 274 29.76 -4.87 -11.44
CA HIS A 274 28.35 -4.76 -11.73
C HIS A 274 27.89 -5.89 -12.66
N LYS A 275 26.59 -6.17 -12.62
CA LYS A 275 25.94 -7.19 -13.44
C LYS A 275 24.55 -6.69 -13.85
N ASP A 276 24.22 -6.89 -15.12
CA ASP A 276 22.86 -6.71 -15.63
C ASP A 276 22.09 -8.03 -15.47
N ILE A 277 21.00 -8.01 -14.70
CA ILE A 277 20.12 -9.15 -14.44
C ILE A 277 18.83 -8.98 -15.25
N PRO A 278 18.55 -9.84 -16.25
CA PRO A 278 17.33 -9.74 -17.04
C PRO A 278 16.06 -9.87 -16.19
N ALA A 279 15.08 -8.99 -16.42
CA ALA A 279 13.81 -9.03 -15.68
C ALA A 279 12.89 -10.19 -16.13
N THR A 280 13.13 -10.78 -17.30
CA THR A 280 12.34 -11.88 -17.89
C THR A 280 12.30 -13.15 -17.04
N GLU A 281 13.31 -13.39 -16.21
CA GLU A 281 13.43 -14.60 -15.40
C GLU A 281 12.78 -14.45 -14.01
N LYS A 282 12.16 -13.29 -13.70
CA LYS A 282 11.69 -12.93 -12.35
C LYS A 282 12.73 -13.18 -11.25
N LYS A 283 14.02 -13.11 -11.60
CA LYS A 283 15.14 -13.25 -10.67
C LYS A 283 15.41 -11.90 -10.01
N GLU A 284 14.82 -11.71 -8.83
CA GLU A 284 14.96 -10.49 -8.04
C GLU A 284 16.08 -10.62 -6.98
N PHE A 285 17.11 -11.41 -7.29
CA PHE A 285 18.28 -11.61 -6.45
C PHE A 285 19.55 -11.88 -7.26
N TYR A 286 20.70 -11.59 -6.65
CA TYR A 286 22.02 -11.87 -7.21
C TYR A 286 23.06 -12.12 -6.10
N ILE A 287 24.07 -12.95 -6.36
CA ILE A 287 25.15 -13.24 -5.41
C ILE A 287 26.49 -12.81 -6.02
N PHE A 288 27.12 -11.83 -5.38
CA PHE A 288 28.51 -11.46 -5.65
C PHE A 288 29.45 -12.48 -5.01
N GLN A 289 30.50 -12.84 -5.73
CA GLN A 289 31.51 -13.83 -5.31
C GLN A 289 32.91 -13.23 -5.38
N SER A 290 33.89 -13.94 -4.81
CA SER A 290 35.30 -13.54 -4.83
C SER A 290 35.58 -12.19 -4.16
N LEU A 291 34.83 -11.87 -3.11
CA LEU A 291 35.02 -10.67 -2.29
C LEU A 291 36.10 -10.87 -1.23
N LEU A 292 36.59 -9.77 -0.69
CA LEU A 292 37.56 -9.77 0.39
C LEU A 292 36.85 -9.92 1.75
N PRO A 293 37.39 -10.74 2.67
CA PRO A 293 36.93 -10.88 4.06
C PRO A 293 37.17 -9.63 4.91
N SER A 294 36.37 -9.44 5.96
CA SER A 294 36.46 -8.27 6.85
C SER A 294 36.43 -6.92 6.11
N LYS A 295 35.67 -6.83 5.03
CA LYS A 295 35.59 -5.63 4.20
C LYS A 295 34.16 -5.12 4.10
N ASN A 296 34.04 -3.80 4.03
CA ASN A 296 32.77 -3.12 3.84
C ASN A 296 32.55 -2.91 2.34
N TYR A 297 31.35 -3.26 1.90
CA TYR A 297 30.90 -3.08 0.53
C TYR A 297 29.61 -2.29 0.51
N THR A 298 29.48 -1.41 -0.47
CA THR A 298 28.22 -0.78 -0.85
C THR A 298 27.61 -1.59 -1.97
N VAL A 299 26.40 -2.11 -1.76
CA VAL A 299 25.61 -2.79 -2.79
C VAL A 299 24.56 -1.81 -3.31
N SER A 300 24.45 -1.70 -4.63
CA SER A 300 23.43 -0.87 -5.28
C SER A 300 22.68 -1.63 -6.36
N VAL A 301 21.38 -1.32 -6.52
CA VAL A 301 20.52 -1.92 -7.55
C VAL A 301 19.69 -0.82 -8.21
N ALA A 302 19.71 -0.75 -9.54
CA ALA A 302 18.90 0.18 -10.32
C ALA A 302 18.05 -0.55 -11.37
N MET A 303 16.88 0.00 -11.70
CA MET A 303 16.04 -0.51 -12.79
C MET A 303 16.51 0.05 -14.14
N ARG A 304 16.45 -0.76 -15.20
CA ARG A 304 16.68 -0.34 -16.58
C ARG A 304 15.46 -0.62 -17.45
N ASN A 305 14.97 0.38 -18.16
CA ASN A 305 13.95 0.25 -19.19
C ASN A 305 14.53 0.58 -20.58
N ALA A 306 13.69 0.67 -21.63
CA ALA A 306 14.14 0.96 -23.00
C ALA A 306 14.80 2.35 -23.16
N VAL A 307 14.53 3.30 -22.27
CA VAL A 307 15.11 4.65 -22.29
C VAL A 307 16.46 4.69 -21.57
N GLY A 308 16.60 3.97 -20.44
CA GLY A 308 17.87 3.88 -19.72
C GLY A 308 17.73 3.40 -18.28
N VAL A 309 18.72 3.77 -17.46
CA VAL A 309 18.86 3.35 -16.05
C VAL A 309 18.31 4.44 -15.12
N GLY A 310 17.47 4.03 -14.16
CA GLY A 310 16.92 4.89 -13.12
C GLY A 310 17.83 5.06 -11.90
N PRO A 311 17.32 5.69 -10.82
CA PRO A 311 18.09 5.87 -9.58
C PRO A 311 18.33 4.52 -8.87
N PRO A 312 19.50 4.32 -8.24
CA PRO A 312 19.80 3.10 -7.50
C PRO A 312 19.23 3.11 -6.07
N ALA A 313 18.76 1.97 -5.60
CA ALA A 313 18.68 1.66 -4.17
C ALA A 313 20.08 1.23 -3.69
N THR A 314 20.48 1.64 -2.48
CA THR A 314 21.84 1.39 -1.98
C THR A 314 21.81 0.93 -0.52
N THR A 315 22.64 -0.05 -0.17
CA THR A 315 22.84 -0.52 1.21
C THR A 315 24.31 -0.89 1.45
N VAL A 316 24.74 -0.96 2.71
CA VAL A 316 26.11 -1.34 3.09
C VAL A 316 26.09 -2.71 3.75
N VAL A 317 27.06 -3.54 3.41
CA VAL A 317 27.24 -4.88 3.96
C VAL A 317 28.71 -5.13 4.26
N THR A 318 28.98 -5.82 5.37
CA THR A 318 30.32 -6.19 5.79
C THR A 318 30.50 -7.70 5.65
N THR A 319 31.54 -8.13 4.93
CA THR A 319 31.91 -9.54 4.88
C THR A 319 32.52 -9.96 6.22
N PRO A 320 32.18 -11.14 6.75
CA PRO A 320 32.79 -11.64 7.97
C PRO A 320 34.30 -11.89 7.76
N PRO A 321 35.10 -11.97 8.84
CA PRO A 321 36.49 -12.38 8.74
C PRO A 321 36.60 -13.78 8.15
N LEU A 322 37.72 -14.06 7.49
CA LEU A 322 38.13 -15.43 7.21
C LEU A 322 38.12 -16.17 8.55
N SER A 323 37.24 -17.15 8.66
CA SER A 323 37.22 -18.03 9.81
C SER A 323 38.57 -18.74 9.88
N HIS A 324 39.45 -18.33 10.80
CA HIS A 324 40.65 -19.07 11.20
C HIS A 324 40.30 -20.30 12.05
N ILE A 325 39.12 -20.89 11.84
CA ILE A 325 38.78 -22.16 12.45
C ILE A 325 39.35 -23.23 11.54
N LYS A 326 40.57 -23.69 11.87
CA LYS A 326 40.99 -25.05 11.53
C LYS A 326 39.89 -25.98 12.02
N GLY A 327 39.14 -26.55 11.10
CA GLY A 327 38.04 -27.47 11.37
C GLY A 327 36.69 -26.79 11.23
N LEU A 328 36.07 -26.97 10.06
CA LEU A 328 34.67 -27.36 10.09
C LEU A 328 34.62 -28.50 11.11
N GLU A 329 33.95 -28.35 12.25
CA GLU A 329 33.54 -29.53 13.01
C GLU A 329 32.55 -30.25 12.07
N LYS A 330 33.09 -31.02 11.11
CA LYS A 330 32.33 -31.96 10.31
C LYS A 330 31.59 -32.78 11.35
N THR A 331 30.27 -32.73 11.35
CA THR A 331 29.49 -33.57 12.25
C THR A 331 29.85 -35.02 11.92
N ILE A 332 30.44 -35.72 12.89
CA ILE A 332 30.85 -37.11 12.72
C ILE A 332 29.71 -37.99 13.23
N LEU A 333 29.22 -38.86 12.36
CA LEU A 333 28.32 -39.95 12.71
C LEU A 333 29.15 -41.12 13.22
N ILE A 334 28.78 -41.67 14.37
CA ILE A 334 29.34 -42.91 14.91
C ILE A 334 28.33 -44.02 14.64
N LEU A 335 28.71 -44.95 13.78
CA LEU A 335 27.85 -45.99 13.23
C LEU A 335 28.31 -47.35 13.75
N GLY A 336 27.40 -48.06 14.42
CA GLY A 336 27.65 -49.42 14.90
C GLY A 336 27.12 -50.47 13.93
N ALA A 337 27.99 -51.37 13.48
CA ALA A 337 27.64 -52.61 12.78
C ALA A 337 27.76 -53.82 13.72
N HIS A 338 27.43 -55.02 13.24
CA HIS A 338 27.45 -56.24 14.06
C HIS A 338 28.81 -56.56 14.70
N HIS A 339 29.92 -56.19 14.04
CA HIS A 339 31.27 -56.55 14.46
C HIS A 339 32.26 -55.37 14.41
N SER A 340 31.78 -54.16 14.12
CA SER A 340 32.63 -52.97 14.01
C SER A 340 31.88 -51.69 14.34
N VAL A 341 32.60 -50.70 14.86
CA VAL A 341 32.14 -49.32 15.01
C VAL A 341 32.99 -48.47 14.10
N PHE A 342 32.38 -47.60 13.30
CA PHE A 342 33.07 -46.69 12.40
C PHE A 342 32.57 -45.27 12.56
N SER A 343 33.43 -44.32 12.22
CA SER A 343 33.12 -42.90 12.17
C SER A 343 33.03 -42.45 10.71
N GLN A 344 32.07 -41.57 10.43
CA GLN A 344 31.79 -41.10 9.08
C GLN A 344 31.38 -39.62 9.13
N ALA A 345 31.86 -38.80 8.20
CA ALA A 345 31.37 -37.43 8.06
C ALA A 345 29.88 -37.42 7.65
N ALA A 346 29.08 -36.51 8.19
CA ALA A 346 27.65 -36.42 7.92
C ALA A 346 27.29 -36.14 6.45
N ASP A 347 28.23 -35.61 5.67
CA ASP A 347 28.09 -35.46 4.21
C ASP A 347 28.21 -36.79 3.45
N MET A 348 28.70 -37.85 4.10
CA MET A 348 28.90 -39.21 3.56
C MET A 348 29.80 -39.27 2.32
N LEU A 349 30.66 -38.27 2.10
CA LEU A 349 31.53 -38.19 0.92
C LEU A 349 32.90 -38.87 1.11
N ASP A 350 33.39 -38.92 2.35
CA ASP A 350 34.68 -39.52 2.71
C ASP A 350 34.54 -41.04 2.99
N GLU A 351 35.65 -41.79 2.99
CA GLU A 351 35.61 -43.21 3.39
C GLU A 351 35.41 -43.38 4.92
N PRO A 352 34.63 -44.39 5.36
CA PRO A 352 34.40 -44.63 6.79
C PRO A 352 35.65 -45.12 7.50
N VAL A 353 35.97 -44.50 8.64
CA VAL A 353 37.12 -44.86 9.47
C VAL A 353 36.68 -45.86 10.55
N VAL A 354 37.31 -47.04 10.58
CA VAL A 354 36.97 -48.10 11.56
C VAL A 354 37.59 -47.77 12.92
N MET A 355 36.75 -47.43 13.89
CA MET A 355 37.13 -47.07 15.26
C MET A 355 37.35 -48.29 16.15
N TYR A 356 36.61 -49.37 15.90
CA TYR A 356 36.69 -50.60 16.69
C TYR A 356 36.23 -51.81 15.87
N ARG A 357 36.86 -52.97 16.08
CA ARG A 357 36.50 -54.25 15.46
C ARG A 357 36.60 -55.39 16.47
N THR A 358 35.62 -56.29 16.45
CA THR A 358 35.58 -57.46 17.33
C THR A 358 35.06 -58.68 16.58
N LYS A 359 35.35 -59.88 17.10
CA LYS A 359 34.74 -61.13 16.62
C LYS A 359 33.36 -61.36 17.23
N GLU A 360 33.11 -60.80 18.40
CA GLU A 360 31.83 -60.92 19.13
C GLU A 360 30.79 -59.96 18.58
N ARG A 361 29.50 -60.23 18.80
CA ARG A 361 28.43 -59.37 18.27
C ARG A 361 28.23 -58.15 19.18
N ILE A 362 28.33 -56.95 18.63
CA ILE A 362 28.11 -55.70 19.36
C ILE A 362 26.63 -55.57 19.72
N ARG A 363 26.33 -55.25 20.98
CA ARG A 363 24.97 -54.99 21.49
C ARG A 363 24.71 -53.52 21.80
N GLY A 364 25.75 -52.76 22.15
CA GLY A 364 25.59 -51.36 22.50
C GLY A 364 26.88 -50.57 22.25
N VAL A 365 26.71 -49.30 21.88
CA VAL A 365 27.78 -48.35 21.64
C VAL A 365 27.43 -47.05 22.36
N ALA A 366 28.36 -46.53 23.16
CA ALA A 366 28.22 -45.23 23.80
C ALA A 366 29.54 -44.45 23.69
N VAL A 367 29.44 -43.12 23.62
CA VAL A 367 30.59 -42.25 23.35
C VAL A 367 30.62 -41.12 24.36
N HIS A 368 31.77 -40.91 25.00
CA HIS A 368 31.99 -39.79 25.88
C HIS A 368 32.79 -38.69 25.18
N ILE A 369 32.07 -37.76 24.55
CA ILE A 369 32.61 -36.73 23.65
C ILE A 369 33.77 -35.93 24.28
N ARG A 370 33.59 -35.42 25.52
CA ARG A 370 34.63 -34.58 26.17
C ARG A 370 35.92 -35.32 26.51
N LYS A 371 35.84 -36.63 26.79
CA LYS A 371 37.00 -37.46 27.19
C LYS A 371 37.56 -38.27 26.02
N GLY A 372 36.90 -38.26 24.86
CA GLY A 372 37.31 -39.03 23.70
C GLY A 372 37.30 -40.54 23.95
N LEU A 373 36.26 -41.07 24.61
CA LEU A 373 36.16 -42.49 24.93
C LEU A 373 34.98 -43.14 24.20
N LEU A 374 35.22 -44.33 23.68
CA LEU A 374 34.23 -45.21 23.06
C LEU A 374 34.01 -46.43 23.97
N PHE A 375 32.75 -46.69 24.31
CA PHE A 375 32.30 -47.83 25.10
C PHE A 375 31.54 -48.78 24.18
N VAL A 376 31.96 -50.04 24.13
CA VAL A 376 31.33 -51.07 23.30
C VAL A 376 30.96 -52.26 24.19
N SER A 377 29.70 -52.67 24.17
CA SER A 377 29.24 -53.90 24.82
C SER A 377 29.02 -55.01 23.80
N ASP A 378 29.43 -56.23 24.14
CA ASP A 378 29.31 -57.39 23.25
C ASP A 378 28.28 -58.42 23.73
N SER A 379 28.06 -59.45 22.91
CA SER A 379 27.14 -60.56 23.18
C SER A 379 27.56 -61.46 24.34
N THR A 380 28.81 -61.37 24.79
CA THR A 380 29.34 -62.14 25.92
C THR A 380 29.14 -61.41 27.26
N GLY A 381 28.57 -60.20 27.22
CA GLY A 381 28.31 -59.37 28.40
C GLY A 381 29.52 -58.55 28.86
N ARG A 382 30.57 -58.44 28.03
CA ARG A 382 31.75 -57.62 28.33
C ARG A 382 31.53 -56.19 27.83
N ILE A 383 32.10 -55.23 28.56
CA ILE A 383 32.16 -53.82 28.16
C ILE A 383 33.63 -53.45 27.96
N LEU A 384 33.96 -52.96 26.78
CA LEU A 384 35.29 -52.52 26.41
C LEU A 384 35.30 -51.00 26.26
N VAL A 385 36.40 -50.38 26.70
CA VAL A 385 36.62 -48.93 26.62
C VAL A 385 37.87 -48.68 25.80
N THR A 386 37.74 -47.89 24.74
CA THR A 386 38.85 -47.52 23.85
C THR A 386 38.85 -46.02 23.55
N SER A 387 39.95 -45.50 23.03
CA SER A 387 40.04 -44.13 22.52
C SER A 387 39.09 -43.95 21.34
N SER A 388 38.32 -42.87 21.35
CA SER A 388 37.49 -42.46 20.20
C SER A 388 38.22 -41.48 19.28
N ARG A 389 39.55 -41.36 19.42
CA ARG A 389 40.39 -40.41 18.66
C ARG A 389 41.54 -41.06 17.90
N ASP A 390 41.76 -42.36 18.06
CA ASP A 390 42.76 -43.11 17.30
C ASP A 390 42.06 -43.91 16.20
N GLY A 391 42.05 -43.32 15.02
CA GLY A 391 41.53 -43.85 13.76
C GLY A 391 42.03 -42.99 12.62
#